data_AF-A0A920WBH0-F1
#
_entry.id   AF-A0A920WBH0-F1
#
_cell.length_a   1.000
_cell.length_b   1.000
_cell.length_c   1.000
_cell.angle_alpha   90.00
_cell.angle_beta   90.00
_cell.angle_gamma   90.00
#
_symmetry.space_group_name_H-M   'P 1'
#
loop_
_entity.id
_entity.type
_entity.pdbx_description
1 polymer ?
#
loop_
_entity_poly.entity_id
_entity_poly.type
_entity_poly.pdbx_seq_one_letter_code
_entity_poly.pdbx_strand_id
1 'polypeptide(L)' 'MTMNPDADGHSQQGYDYYIQGEFGLAIEEYTKAIQLDPYFDLAYFQRGNAFFILSQSNEALRALWSGNHVRPQ' A
#
# COMPACT_ATOMS: atom_id res chain seq x y z
N MET A 1 -7.22 -22.73 -11.55
CA MET A 1 -7.19 -21.39 -10.92
C MET A 1 -8.09 -20.49 -11.72
N THR A 2 -9.32 -20.28 -11.25
CA THR A 2 -10.25 -19.30 -11.83
C THR A 2 -9.79 -17.92 -11.38
N MET A 3 -8.98 -17.27 -12.21
CA MET A 3 -8.68 -15.85 -12.06
C MET A 3 -9.98 -15.07 -12.25
N ASN A 4 -10.33 -14.24 -11.26
CA ASN A 4 -11.40 -13.26 -11.44
C ASN A 4 -10.78 -12.03 -12.14
N PRO A 5 -11.13 -11.75 -13.41
CA PRO A 5 -10.48 -10.69 -14.18
C PRO A 5 -10.67 -9.30 -13.55
N ASP A 6 -11.75 -9.10 -12.78
CA ASP A 6 -11.95 -7.87 -12.03
C ASP A 6 -10.97 -7.76 -10.85
N ALA A 7 -10.71 -8.88 -10.16
CA ALA A 7 -9.72 -8.94 -9.08
C ALA A 7 -8.30 -8.67 -9.61
N ASP A 8 -7.94 -9.26 -10.75
CA ASP A 8 -6.65 -9.01 -11.41
C ASP A 8 -6.50 -7.55 -11.84
N GLY A 9 -7.56 -6.94 -12.38
CA GLY A 9 -7.58 -5.54 -12.76
C GLY A 9 -7.30 -4.61 -11.57
N HIS A 10 -7.99 -4.84 -10.45
CA HIS A 10 -7.74 -4.11 -9.21
C HIS A 10 -6.33 -4.36 -8.65
N SER A 11 -5.82 -5.59 -8.72
CA SER A 11 -4.44 -5.90 -8.31
C SER A 11 -3.40 -5.17 -9.17
N GLN A 12 -3.62 -5.09 -10.49
CA GLN A 12 -2.74 -4.36 -11.39
C GLN A 12 -2.77 -2.85 -11.10
N GLN A 13 -3.96 -2.27 -10.91
CA GLN A 13 -4.09 -0.86 -10.54
C GLN A 13 -3.41 -0.56 -9.20
N GLY A 14 -3.56 -1.45 -8.20
CA GLY A 14 -2.87 -1.33 -6.93
C GLY A 14 -1.35 -1.35 -7.09
N TYR A 15 -0.83 -2.17 -8.01
CA TYR A 15 0.58 -2.19 -8.34
C TYR A 15 1.05 -0.90 -9.01
N ASP A 16 0.24 -0.34 -9.91
CA ASP A 16 0.55 0.93 -10.57
C ASP A 16 0.61 2.10 -9.58
N TYR A 17 -0.24 2.10 -8.55
CA TYR A 17 -0.13 3.06 -7.44
C TYR A 17 1.08 2.79 -6.54
N TYR A 18 1.39 1.51 -6.29
CA TYR A 18 2.54 1.11 -5.48
C TYR A 18 3.87 1.61 -6.09
N ILE A 19 4.04 1.50 -7.41
CA ILE A 19 5.24 2.02 -8.10
C ILE A 19 5.30 3.54 -8.12
N GLN A 20 4.16 4.23 -8.04
CA GLN A 20 4.08 5.69 -7.92
C GLN A 20 4.35 6.18 -6.47
N GLY A 21 4.47 5.26 -5.51
CA GLY A 21 4.62 5.59 -4.09
C GLY A 21 3.32 5.99 -3.41
N GLU A 22 2.19 5.88 -4.11
CA GLU A 22 0.85 6.18 -3.60
C GLU A 22 0.30 4.97 -2.80
N PHE A 23 1.02 4.59 -1.75
CA PHE A 23 0.76 3.34 -1.01
C PHE A 23 -0.65 3.25 -0.42
N GLY A 24 -1.27 4.39 -0.07
CA GLY A 24 -2.65 4.43 0.40
C GLY A 24 -3.64 3.95 -0.66
N LEU A 25 -3.52 4.45 -1.89
CA LEU A 25 -4.37 4.05 -3.01
C LEU A 25 -4.06 2.61 -3.45
N ALA A 26 -2.80 2.20 -3.41
CA ALA A 26 -2.42 0.81 -3.64
C ALA A 26 -3.15 -0.16 -2.69
N ILE A 27 -3.21 0.17 -1.40
CA ILE A 27 -3.90 -0.64 -0.38
C ILE A 27 -5.41 -0.74 -0.67
N GLU A 28 -6.05 0.34 -1.11
CA GLU A 28 -7.47 0.33 -1.45
C GLU A 28 -7.75 -0.61 -2.62
N GLU A 29 -6.96 -0.52 -3.70
CA GLU A 29 -7.12 -1.36 -4.87
C GLU A 29 -6.85 -2.85 -4.56
N TYR A 30 -5.78 -3.16 -3.81
CA TYR A 30 -5.57 -4.53 -3.36
C TYR A 30 -6.69 -5.05 -2.47
N THR A 31 -7.33 -4.18 -1.68
CA THR A 31 -8.47 -4.57 -0.85
C THR A 31 -9.70 -4.89 -1.69
N LYS A 32 -9.95 -4.16 -2.77
CA LYS A 32 -11.00 -4.49 -3.74
C LYS A 32 -10.71 -5.83 -4.42
N ALA A 33 -9.46 -6.07 -4.84
CA ALA A 33 -9.04 -7.35 -5.41
C ALA A 33 -9.32 -8.53 -4.46
N ILE A 34 -9.00 -8.37 -3.17
CA ILE A 34 -9.27 -9.38 -2.12
C ILE A 34 -10.77 -9.57 -1.87
N GLN A 35 -11.58 -8.51 -1.96
CA GLN A 35 -13.04 -8.64 -1.81
C GLN A 35 -13.66 -9.42 -2.97
N LEU A 36 -13.10 -9.30 -4.17
CA LEU A 36 -13.55 -9.99 -5.37
C LEU A 36 -13.02 -11.43 -5.47
N ASP A 37 -11.80 -11.66 -4.99
CA ASP A 37 -11.21 -12.98 -4.83
C ASP A 37 -10.50 -13.09 -3.47
N PRO A 38 -11.18 -13.64 -2.45
CA PRO A 38 -10.60 -13.86 -1.13
C PRO A 38 -9.43 -14.84 -1.08
N TYR A 39 -9.15 -15.56 -2.17
CA TYR A 39 -8.02 -16.48 -2.29
C TYR A 39 -6.88 -15.89 -3.13
N PHE A 40 -6.92 -14.59 -3.42
CA PHE A 40 -5.89 -13.94 -4.22
C PHE A 40 -4.63 -13.65 -3.40
N ASP A 41 -3.79 -14.67 -3.23
CA ASP A 41 -2.57 -14.64 -2.42
C ASP A 41 -1.65 -13.43 -2.76
N LEU A 42 -1.52 -13.12 -4.04
CA LEU A 42 -0.70 -11.99 -4.50
C LEU A 42 -1.23 -10.65 -3.99
N ALA A 43 -2.54 -10.42 -4.03
CA ALA A 43 -3.14 -9.17 -3.55
C ALA A 43 -2.92 -8.99 -2.04
N TYR A 44 -3.00 -10.08 -1.25
CA TYR A 44 -2.64 -10.03 0.17
C TYR A 44 -1.18 -9.68 0.42
N PHE A 45 -0.26 -10.31 -0.33
CA PHE A 45 1.17 -10.05 -0.23
C PHE A 45 1.49 -8.59 -0.57
N GLN A 46 0.97 -8.09 -1.70
CA GLN A 46 1.22 -6.73 -2.15
C GLN A 46 0.62 -5.68 -1.23
N ARG A 47 -0.59 -5.92 -0.69
CA ARG A 47 -1.19 -5.06 0.33
C ARG A 47 -0.33 -4.97 1.59
N GLY A 48 0.21 -6.10 2.04
CA GLY A 48 1.13 -6.15 3.18
C GLY A 48 2.39 -5.29 2.96
N ASN A 49 3.00 -5.40 1.79
CA ASN A 49 4.16 -4.59 1.42
C ASN A 49 3.82 -3.09 1.39
N ALA A 50 2.67 -2.72 0.82
CA ALA A 50 2.22 -1.34 0.80
C ALA A 50 2.01 -0.76 2.21
N PHE A 51 1.41 -1.55 3.13
CA PHE A 51 1.28 -1.15 4.54
C PHE A 51 2.64 -0.97 5.23
N PHE A 52 3.57 -1.90 5.00
CA PHE A 52 4.91 -1.86 5.59
C PHE A 52 5.67 -0.59 5.19
N ILE A 53 5.61 -0.22 3.91
CA ILE A 53 6.28 0.98 3.42
C ILE A 53 5.57 2.24 3.94
N LEU A 54 4.23 2.29 3.87
CA LEU A 54 3.46 3.45 4.37
C LEU A 54 3.73 3.72 5.86
N SER A 55 3.85 2.66 6.67
CA SER A 55 4.20 2.79 8.08
C SER A 55 5.59 3.39 8.28
N GLN A 56 6.59 2.91 7.54
CA GLN A 56 7.96 3.43 7.60
C GLN A 56 8.05 4.87 7.10
N SER A 57 7.32 5.22 6.03
CA SER A 57 7.27 6.59 5.53
C SER A 57 6.66 7.55 6.56
N ASN A 58 5.59 7.14 7.25
CA ASN A 58 5.00 7.92 8.33
C ASN A 58 5.95 8.09 9.52
N GLU A 59 6.70 7.05 9.87
CA GLU A 59 7.73 7.13 10.90
C GLU A 59 8.86 8.08 10.50
N ALA A 60 9.35 7.98 9.25
CA ALA A 60 10.37 8.87 8.71
C ALA A 60 9.91 10.33 8.69
N LEU A 61 8.67 10.61 8.28
CA LEU A 61 8.08 11.95 8.31
C LEU A 61 7.99 12.48 9.75
N ARG A 62 7.56 11.66 10.72
CA ARG A 62 7.52 12.04 12.13
C ARG A 62 8.91 12.34 12.70
N ALA A 63 9.90 11.51 12.38
CA ALA A 63 11.27 11.72 12.80
C ALA A 63 11.82 13.05 12.26
N LEU A 64 11.59 13.36 10.98
CA LEU A 64 11.96 14.64 10.37
C LEU A 64 11.25 15.84 11.04
N TRP A 65 9.96 15.72 11.34
CA TRP A 65 9.21 16.77 12.03
C TRP A 65 9.69 16.99 13.48
N SER A 66 10.11 15.94 14.18
CA SER A 66 10.72 16.08 15.51
C SER A 66 12.11 16.71 15.45
N GLY A 67 12.91 16.39 14.42
CA GLY A 67 14.25 16.98 14.21
C GLY A 67 14.21 18.47 13.87
N ASN A 68 13.14 18.95 13.24
CA ASN A 68 12.94 20.37 12.95
C ASN A 68 12.39 21.17 14.16
N HIS A 69 12.15 20.51 15.30
CA HIS A 69 11.68 21.13 16.55
C HIS A 69 12.75 21.13 17.66
N VAL A 70 14.03 20.91 17.32
CA VAL A 70 15.13 21.18 18.25
C VAL A 70 15.19 22.68 18.47
N ARG A 71 14.70 23.09 19.65
CA ARG A 71 14.53 24.48 20.05
C ARG A 71 15.86 25.22 20.05
N PRO A 72 15.92 26.45 19.52
CA PRO A 72 16.97 27.39 19.91
C PRO A 72 16.70 27.83 21.36
N GLN A 73 17.59 27.43 22.28
CA GLN A 73 17.92 28.14 23.52
C GLN A 73 19.41 27.96 23.80
#